data_AF-M8E711-F1
#
_entry.id   AF-M8E711-F1
#
_cell.length_a   1.000
_cell.length_b   1.000
_cell.length_c   1.000
_cell.angle_alpha   90.00
_cell.angle_beta   90.00
_cell.angle_gamma   90.00
#
_symmetry.space_group_name_H-M   'P 1'
#
loop_
_entity.id
_entity.type
_entity.pdbx_description
1 polymer ?
#
loop_
_entity_poly.entity_id
_entity_poly.type
_entity_poly.pdbx_seq_one_letter_code
_entity_poly.pdbx_strand_id
1 'polypeptide(L)'
;MWKKKWVPILSSVVLAGATFLPVTTDAAVGKKNVQASYNNIKVMYNGVNVPTTIEPFIVNGSTYIPVRMMANVFNKDVVWNGTTYTIDVKDRPDTRVTALQAEVATKDAKIKDLEAKIADLEDEIDDLKDRKSSKDDDVDDRIDDLETDLNDDYGDYEDLEWDISLSGDEDDISVEIAIDFDDYEDEFNDLTKSQLKKLVKEICNDIWDEFEDANIDGEIIDSVEDDLQYEFSGDGDDHDIEFDGSTI
;
A
#
# COMPACT_ATOMS: atom_id res chain seq x y z
N MET A 1 78.61 -11.84 69.67
CA MET A 1 77.77 -12.99 70.07
C MET A 1 76.33 -12.67 69.75
N TRP A 2 75.80 -13.26 68.67
CA TRP A 2 74.38 -13.26 68.34
C TRP A 2 73.67 -14.27 69.26
N LYS A 3 72.46 -13.95 69.76
CA LYS A 3 71.33 -14.91 69.84
C LYS A 3 70.02 -14.25 70.28
N LYS A 4 69.03 -14.41 69.39
CA LYS A 4 67.58 -14.30 69.58
C LYS A 4 67.09 -15.27 70.68
N LYS A 5 65.86 -15.02 71.17
CA LYS A 5 64.70 -15.93 71.39
C LYS A 5 63.81 -15.30 72.49
N TRP A 6 62.48 -15.36 72.55
CA TRP A 6 61.41 -15.95 71.74
C TRP A 6 60.08 -15.35 72.27
N VAL A 7 59.07 -15.23 71.40
CA VAL A 7 57.66 -14.86 71.70
C VAL A 7 56.88 -16.14 72.06
N PRO A 8 55.87 -16.10 72.97
CA PRO A 8 54.50 -16.46 72.54
C PRO A 8 53.36 -15.67 73.27
N ILE A 9 52.38 -15.14 72.51
CA ILE A 9 51.00 -15.65 72.26
C ILE A 9 49.98 -15.13 73.31
N LEU A 10 49.10 -14.15 73.01
CA LEU A 10 47.82 -14.18 72.27
C LEU A 10 46.64 -14.83 73.02
N SER A 11 45.57 -14.05 73.22
CA SER A 11 44.11 -14.38 73.30
C SER A 11 43.44 -13.33 74.21
N SER A 12 42.34 -12.61 73.91
CA SER A 12 41.23 -12.73 72.93
C SER A 12 40.50 -11.36 72.89
N VAL A 13 40.05 -10.84 71.72
CA VAL A 13 38.62 -10.77 71.25
C VAL A 13 37.71 -9.86 72.12
N VAL A 14 36.92 -8.87 71.69
CA VAL A 14 36.40 -8.28 70.43
C VAL A 14 35.55 -7.01 70.82
N LEU A 15 34.95 -6.30 69.83
CA LEU A 15 34.00 -5.15 69.85
C LEU A 15 34.67 -3.75 69.81
N ALA A 16 34.25 -2.77 69.01
CA ALA A 16 33.23 -2.64 67.98
C ALA A 16 33.48 -1.30 67.27
N GLY A 17 33.10 -1.20 65.98
CA GLY A 17 32.77 0.09 65.35
C GLY A 17 33.95 0.91 64.83
N ALA A 18 34.62 0.45 63.76
CA ALA A 18 35.29 1.38 62.86
C ALA A 18 34.19 2.03 61.99
N THR A 19 33.64 3.15 62.46
CA THR A 19 32.84 4.03 61.62
C THR A 19 33.67 4.40 60.39
N PHE A 20 33.21 4.03 59.20
CA PHE A 20 33.58 4.74 57.98
C PHE A 20 33.17 6.20 58.18
N LEU A 21 34.10 7.05 58.59
CA LEU A 21 33.92 8.48 58.46
C LEU A 21 33.92 8.74 56.95
N PRO A 22 32.84 9.29 56.36
CA PRO A 22 32.95 9.84 55.03
C PRO A 22 34.05 10.89 55.10
N VAL A 23 35.12 10.71 54.33
CA VAL A 23 36.10 11.76 54.12
C VAL A 23 35.38 12.83 53.30
N THR A 24 34.66 13.73 53.96
CA THR A 24 34.31 15.00 53.34
C THR A 24 35.61 15.76 53.20
N THR A 25 36.15 15.78 51.98
CA THR A 25 37.23 16.69 51.65
C THR A 25 36.64 18.09 51.66
N ASP A 26 36.53 18.70 52.83
CA ASP A 26 36.20 20.11 52.94
C ASP A 26 37.33 20.89 52.27
N ALA A 27 37.03 21.47 51.11
CA ALA A 27 37.96 22.34 50.42
C ALA A 27 38.34 23.49 51.37
N ALA A 28 39.64 23.71 51.56
CA ALA A 28 40.12 24.79 52.42
C ALA A 28 39.53 26.14 51.95
N VAL A 29 38.71 26.75 52.79
CA VAL A 29 38.13 28.08 52.52
C VAL A 29 39.20 29.13 52.83
N GLY A 30 39.75 29.74 51.80
CA GLY A 30 40.78 30.76 51.93
C GLY A 30 41.12 31.42 50.60
N LYS A 31 41.62 32.65 50.66
CA LYS A 31 42.09 33.35 49.45
C LYS A 31 43.49 32.83 49.10
N LYS A 32 43.69 32.47 47.83
CA LYS A 32 45.00 32.15 47.27
C LYS A 32 45.32 33.14 46.17
N ASN A 33 46.54 33.65 46.17
CA ASN A 33 47.05 34.43 45.05
C ASN A 33 47.45 33.46 43.94
N VAL A 34 46.96 33.69 42.73
CA VAL A 34 47.31 32.92 41.53
C VAL A 34 47.92 33.86 40.50
N GLN A 35 48.98 33.40 39.82
CA GLN A 35 49.51 34.09 38.64
C GLN A 35 48.80 33.52 37.40
N ALA A 36 48.23 34.39 36.59
CA ALA A 36 47.50 34.02 35.38
C ALA A 36 48.13 34.67 34.14
N SER A 37 48.28 33.90 33.06
CA SER A 37 48.79 34.39 31.78
C SER A 37 47.65 34.55 30.77
N TYR A 38 47.61 35.71 30.11
CA TYR A 38 46.66 36.04 29.05
C TYR A 38 47.39 36.09 27.71
N ASN A 39 47.15 35.07 26.87
CA ASN A 39 47.91 34.84 25.63
C ASN A 39 47.00 34.87 24.39
N ASN A 40 46.00 35.76 24.35
CA ASN A 40 45.03 35.87 23.25
C ASN A 40 44.39 34.50 22.90
N ILE A 41 43.90 33.81 23.93
CA ILE A 41 43.37 32.45 23.80
C ILE A 41 42.05 32.49 23.04
N LYS A 42 42.00 31.78 21.90
CA LYS A 42 40.80 31.69 21.06
C LYS A 42 40.04 30.41 21.34
N VAL A 43 38.72 30.52 21.44
CA VAL A 43 37.81 29.38 21.61
C VAL A 43 37.07 29.16 20.30
N MET A 44 37.16 27.94 19.75
CA MET A 44 36.53 27.59 18.47
C MET A 44 35.50 26.48 18.71
N TYR A 45 34.31 26.62 18.12
CA TYR A 45 33.27 25.60 18.10
C TYR A 45 32.86 25.32 16.65
N ASN A 46 33.03 24.08 16.20
CA ASN A 46 32.80 23.67 14.80
C ASN A 46 33.44 24.61 13.77
N GLY A 47 34.67 25.07 14.04
CA GLY A 47 35.41 25.98 13.16
C GLY A 47 35.01 27.47 13.26
N VAL A 48 34.03 27.82 14.08
CA VAL A 48 33.59 29.21 14.30
C VAL A 48 34.17 29.75 15.61
N ASN A 49 34.65 31.00 15.59
CA ASN A 49 35.17 31.67 16.79
C ASN A 49 34.05 32.02 17.77
N VAL A 50 34.16 31.55 19.01
CA VAL A 50 33.23 31.85 20.10
C VAL A 50 33.59 33.23 20.69
N PRO A 51 32.66 34.18 20.76
CA PRO A 51 32.93 35.49 21.37
C PRO A 51 33.31 35.38 22.84
N THR A 52 34.43 35.98 23.22
CA THR A 52 34.96 35.97 24.60
C THR A 52 34.72 37.31 25.29
N THR A 53 33.62 37.46 26.04
CA THR A 53 33.38 38.66 26.86
C THR A 53 34.23 38.70 28.12
N ILE A 54 34.67 37.53 28.59
CA ILE A 54 35.66 37.35 29.64
C ILE A 54 36.77 36.51 29.03
N GLU A 55 37.99 37.03 29.03
CA GLU A 55 39.15 36.38 28.41
C GLU A 55 39.54 35.10 29.16
N PRO A 56 39.70 33.96 28.46
CA PRO A 56 40.33 32.78 29.05
C PRO A 56 41.78 33.05 29.44
N PHE A 57 42.26 32.36 30.47
CA PHE A 57 43.61 32.53 30.99
C PHE A 57 44.25 31.20 31.37
N ILE A 58 45.57 31.17 31.52
CA ILE A 58 46.32 29.98 31.91
C ILE A 58 46.84 30.12 33.34
N VAL A 59 46.59 29.12 34.19
CA VAL A 59 47.19 28.96 35.52
C VAL A 59 47.82 27.59 35.60
N ASN A 60 49.10 27.52 35.99
CA ASN A 60 49.87 26.27 36.12
C ASN A 60 49.78 25.35 34.90
N GLY A 61 49.82 25.93 33.69
CA GLY A 61 49.73 25.19 32.43
C GLY A 61 48.32 24.74 32.02
N SER A 62 47.29 25.02 32.83
CA SER A 62 45.90 24.71 32.51
C SER A 62 45.14 25.96 32.05
N THR A 63 44.40 25.85 30.95
CA THR A 63 43.53 26.93 30.44
C THR A 63 42.19 26.91 31.16
N TYR A 64 41.79 28.05 31.70
CA TYR A 64 40.51 28.26 32.36
C TYR A 64 39.61 29.07 31.44
N ILE A 65 38.46 28.49 31.10
CA ILE A 65 37.44 29.11 30.24
C ILE A 65 36.20 29.37 31.11
N PRO A 66 35.58 30.56 31.03
CA PRO A 66 34.33 30.83 31.73
C PRO A 66 33.23 29.81 31.35
N VAL A 67 32.72 29.07 32.34
CA VAL A 67 31.70 28.03 32.10
C VAL A 67 30.44 28.56 31.41
N ARG A 68 30.03 29.80 31.72
CA ARG A 68 28.86 30.45 31.09
C ARG A 68 29.05 30.70 29.59
N MET A 69 30.30 30.90 29.15
CA MET A 69 30.63 31.06 27.73
C MET A 69 30.33 29.75 27.00
N MET A 70 30.85 28.63 27.52
CA MET A 70 30.63 27.32 26.92
C MET A 70 29.19 26.84 27.03
N ALA A 71 28.48 27.20 28.10
CA ALA A 71 27.07 26.87 28.23
C ALA A 71 26.21 27.49 27.12
N ASN A 72 26.47 28.73 26.71
CA ASN A 72 25.76 29.34 25.58
C ASN A 72 26.05 28.60 24.27
N VAL A 73 27.31 28.18 24.05
CA VAL A 73 27.69 27.38 22.88
C VAL A 73 26.91 26.06 22.83
N PHE A 74 26.70 25.42 23.98
CA PHE A 74 25.98 24.14 24.09
C PHE A 74 24.47 24.30 24.35
N ASN A 75 23.94 25.51 24.26
CA ASN A 75 22.54 25.85 24.56
C ASN A 75 22.07 25.32 25.94
N LYS A 76 22.89 25.52 26.97
CA LYS A 76 22.62 25.16 28.37
C LYS A 76 22.42 26.40 29.22
N ASP A 77 21.70 26.23 30.32
CA ASP A 77 21.59 27.23 31.38
C ASP A 77 22.58 26.94 32.50
N VAL A 78 23.17 28.01 33.08
CA VAL A 78 24.11 27.91 34.19
C VAL A 78 23.64 28.81 35.33
N VAL A 79 23.43 28.21 36.50
CA VAL A 79 23.02 28.91 37.71
C VAL A 79 24.09 28.72 38.79
N TRP A 80 24.47 29.81 39.44
CA TRP A 80 25.36 29.77 40.60
C TRP A 80 24.53 29.80 41.88
N ASN A 81 24.74 28.81 42.76
CA ASN A 81 24.22 28.80 44.11
C ASN A 81 25.33 29.23 45.08
N GLY A 82 25.24 30.47 45.57
CA GLY A 82 26.21 31.04 46.49
C GLY A 82 26.14 30.49 47.93
N THR A 83 25.06 29.81 48.30
CA THR A 83 24.91 29.20 49.63
C THR A 83 25.64 27.87 49.70
N THR A 84 25.52 27.04 48.66
CA THR A 84 26.17 25.73 48.58
C THR A 84 27.47 25.74 47.77
N TYR A 85 27.86 26.91 47.26
CA TYR A 85 29.00 27.09 46.36
C TYR A 85 28.96 26.13 45.15
N THR A 86 27.79 25.97 44.54
CA THR A 86 27.55 25.01 43.46
C THR A 86 27.23 25.70 42.14
N ILE A 87 27.76 25.16 41.04
CA ILE A 87 27.38 25.53 39.67
C ILE A 87 26.43 24.46 39.16
N ASP A 88 25.20 24.83 38.85
CA ASP A 88 24.17 23.97 38.28
C ASP A 88 24.07 24.23 36.77
N VAL A 89 24.16 23.19 35.95
CA VAL A 89 24.12 23.27 34.48
C VAL A 89 22.94 22.44 33.98
N LYS A 90 22.01 23.09 33.28
CA LYS A 90 20.74 22.46 32.85
C LYS A 90 20.57 22.50 31.35
N ASP A 91 19.94 21.46 30.82
CA ASP A 91 19.42 21.46 29.46
C ASP A 91 18.28 22.47 29.34
N ARG A 92 18.30 23.24 28.25
CA ARG A 92 17.13 24.02 27.85
C ARG A 92 16.12 23.09 27.15
N PRO A 93 14.82 23.32 27.34
CA PRO A 93 13.80 22.57 26.60
C PRO A 93 14.05 22.68 25.09
N ASP A 94 14.16 21.56 24.40
CA ASP A 94 14.22 21.55 22.94
C ASP A 94 12.80 21.62 22.38
N THR A 95 12.35 22.84 22.08
CA THR A 95 11.03 23.11 21.48
C THR A 95 10.80 22.35 20.17
N ARG A 96 11.86 21.90 19.48
CA ARG A 96 11.75 21.08 18.27
C ARG A 96 11.17 19.70 18.55
N VAL A 97 11.48 19.11 19.70
CA VAL A 97 10.97 17.79 20.08
C VAL A 97 9.45 17.86 20.25
N THR A 98 8.95 18.91 20.93
CA THR A 98 7.51 19.13 21.08
C THR A 98 6.82 19.38 19.75
N ALA A 99 7.43 20.17 18.86
CA ALA A 99 6.89 20.41 17.52
C ALA A 99 6.83 19.12 16.68
N LEU A 100 7.89 18.33 16.69
CA LEU A 100 7.94 17.04 15.98
C LEU A 100 6.92 16.05 16.54
N GLN A 101 6.70 16.01 17.85
CA GLN A 101 5.67 15.16 18.46
C GLN A 101 4.26 15.57 18.03
N ALA A 102 3.97 16.87 17.93
CA ALA A 102 2.69 17.35 17.42
C ALA A 102 2.49 17.03 15.93
N GLU A 103 3.56 17.12 15.13
CA GLU A 103 3.53 16.74 13.72
C GLU A 103 3.27 15.22 13.55
N VAL A 104 3.94 14.38 14.34
CA VAL A 104 3.72 12.92 14.36
C VAL A 104 2.28 12.61 14.72
N ALA A 105 1.73 13.20 15.78
CA ALA A 105 0.34 12.98 16.16
C ALA A 105 -0.66 13.40 15.06
N THR A 106 -0.36 14.46 14.33
CA THR A 106 -1.17 14.91 13.18
C THR A 106 -1.10 13.90 12.03
N LYS A 107 0.10 13.37 11.73
CA LYS A 107 0.29 12.35 10.70
C LYS A 107 -0.40 11.04 11.08
N ASP A 108 -0.32 10.61 12.34
CA ASP A 108 -0.99 9.40 12.83
C ASP A 108 -2.51 9.51 12.70
N ALA A 109 -3.07 10.67 13.05
CA ALA A 109 -4.50 10.93 12.86
C ALA A 109 -4.89 10.88 11.38
N LYS A 110 -4.03 11.40 10.48
CA LYS A 110 -4.29 11.35 9.04
C LYS A 110 -4.15 9.95 8.45
N ILE A 111 -3.18 9.16 8.94
CA ILE A 111 -3.00 7.76 8.55
C ILE A 111 -4.26 6.98 8.91
N LYS A 112 -4.77 7.13 10.14
CA LYS A 112 -6.00 6.47 10.57
C LYS A 112 -7.21 6.83 9.71
N ASP A 113 -7.35 8.10 9.34
CA ASP A 113 -8.41 8.59 8.45
C ASP A 113 -8.30 7.99 7.04
N LEU A 114 -7.08 7.89 6.50
CA LEU A 114 -6.83 7.27 5.21
C LEU A 114 -7.07 5.75 5.24
N GLU A 115 -6.68 5.07 6.31
CA GLU A 115 -6.93 3.64 6.51
C GLU A 115 -8.44 3.34 6.55
N ALA A 116 -9.22 4.16 7.26
CA ALA A 116 -10.68 4.02 7.27
C ALA A 116 -11.29 4.22 5.87
N LYS A 117 -10.82 5.23 5.13
CA LYS A 117 -11.29 5.48 3.76
C LYS A 117 -10.90 4.34 2.79
N ILE A 118 -9.73 3.73 2.97
CA ILE A 118 -9.32 2.58 2.17
C ILE A 118 -10.26 1.41 2.41
N ALA A 119 -10.59 1.11 3.68
CA ALA A 119 -11.55 0.06 4.00
C ALA A 119 -12.93 0.31 3.37
N ASP A 120 -13.46 1.53 3.49
CA ASP A 120 -14.76 1.88 2.88
C ASP A 120 -14.75 1.71 1.34
N LEU A 121 -13.64 2.05 0.68
CA LEU A 121 -13.49 1.88 -0.77
C LEU A 121 -13.31 0.41 -1.17
N GLU A 122 -12.65 -0.40 -0.34
CA GLU A 122 -12.52 -1.84 -0.58
C GLU A 122 -13.89 -2.52 -0.51
N ASP A 123 -14.73 -2.18 0.48
CA ASP A 123 -16.10 -2.67 0.60
C ASP A 123 -16.97 -2.25 -0.61
N GLU A 124 -16.87 -0.99 -1.07
CA GLU A 124 -17.61 -0.53 -2.25
C GLU A 124 -17.19 -1.26 -3.55
N ILE A 125 -15.90 -1.59 -3.68
CA ILE A 125 -15.40 -2.37 -4.82
C ILE A 125 -15.95 -3.79 -4.80
N ASP A 126 -16.07 -4.41 -3.62
CA ASP A 126 -16.62 -5.76 -3.47
C ASP A 126 -18.09 -5.79 -3.88
N ASP A 127 -18.90 -4.88 -3.33
CA ASP A 127 -20.32 -4.72 -3.69
C ASP A 127 -20.53 -4.51 -5.21
N LEU A 128 -19.66 -3.72 -5.85
CA LEU A 128 -19.74 -3.47 -7.29
C LEU A 128 -19.37 -4.70 -8.12
N LYS A 129 -18.41 -5.50 -7.67
CA LYS A 129 -18.04 -6.75 -8.35
C LYS A 129 -19.15 -7.78 -8.25
N ASP A 130 -19.75 -7.93 -7.07
CA ASP A 130 -20.86 -8.87 -6.87
C ASP A 130 -22.05 -8.48 -7.75
N ARG A 131 -22.41 -7.20 -7.80
CA ARG A 131 -23.47 -6.73 -8.70
C ARG A 131 -23.18 -6.95 -10.17
N LYS A 132 -21.92 -6.74 -10.58
CA LYS A 132 -21.52 -7.00 -11.97
C LYS A 132 -21.62 -8.50 -12.28
N SER A 133 -21.06 -9.35 -11.41
CA SER A 133 -21.13 -10.81 -11.58
C SER A 133 -22.57 -11.28 -11.71
N SER A 134 -23.48 -10.84 -10.82
CA SER A 134 -24.88 -11.25 -10.92
C SER A 134 -25.58 -10.72 -12.17
N LYS A 135 -25.20 -9.53 -12.67
CA LYS A 135 -25.74 -8.97 -13.91
C LYS A 135 -25.24 -9.74 -15.13
N ASP A 136 -23.99 -10.20 -15.11
CA ASP A 136 -23.42 -11.07 -16.14
C ASP A 136 -24.11 -12.45 -16.11
N ASP A 137 -24.30 -13.05 -14.92
CA ASP A 137 -25.04 -14.32 -14.74
C ASP A 137 -26.49 -14.22 -15.28
N ASP A 138 -27.19 -13.11 -15.00
CA ASP A 138 -28.56 -12.88 -15.50
C ASP A 138 -28.61 -12.78 -17.05
N VAL A 139 -27.51 -12.40 -17.71
CA VAL A 139 -27.42 -12.34 -19.18
C VAL A 139 -27.11 -13.73 -19.74
N ASP A 140 -26.15 -14.44 -19.17
CA ASP A 140 -25.81 -15.81 -19.55
C ASP A 140 -27.06 -16.72 -19.47
N ASP A 141 -27.82 -16.65 -18.36
CA ASP A 141 -29.06 -17.42 -18.19
C ASP A 141 -30.10 -17.11 -19.30
N ARG A 142 -30.19 -15.85 -19.76
CA ARG A 142 -31.12 -15.45 -20.83
C ARG A 142 -30.65 -15.92 -22.21
N ILE A 143 -29.34 -15.95 -22.45
CA ILE A 143 -28.76 -16.50 -23.68
C ILE A 143 -29.02 -18.01 -23.73
N ASP A 144 -28.79 -18.73 -22.62
CA ASP A 144 -29.03 -20.18 -22.51
C ASP A 144 -30.52 -20.52 -22.74
N ASP A 145 -31.43 -19.73 -22.15
CA ASP A 145 -32.87 -19.87 -22.35
C ASP A 145 -33.26 -19.61 -23.81
N LEU A 146 -32.71 -18.56 -24.44
CA LEU A 146 -32.97 -18.24 -25.84
C LEU A 146 -32.40 -19.29 -26.80
N GLU A 147 -31.18 -19.80 -26.56
CA GLU A 147 -30.59 -20.89 -27.34
C GLU A 147 -31.50 -22.11 -27.33
N THR A 148 -32.07 -22.43 -26.16
CA THR A 148 -33.03 -23.53 -26.02
C THR A 148 -34.28 -23.28 -26.86
N ASP A 149 -34.85 -22.08 -26.78
CA ASP A 149 -36.05 -21.70 -27.55
C ASP A 149 -35.79 -21.74 -29.06
N LEU A 150 -34.63 -21.26 -29.53
CA LEU A 150 -34.25 -21.31 -30.94
C LEU A 150 -34.09 -22.74 -31.46
N ASN A 151 -33.47 -23.63 -30.68
CA ASN A 151 -33.35 -25.04 -31.07
C ASN A 151 -34.72 -25.74 -31.07
N ASP A 152 -35.60 -25.42 -30.13
CA ASP A 152 -36.96 -25.98 -30.09
C ASP A 152 -37.80 -25.51 -31.30
N ASP A 153 -37.67 -24.25 -31.72
CA ASP A 153 -38.45 -23.67 -32.82
C ASP A 153 -37.86 -23.94 -34.21
N TYR A 154 -36.53 -24.02 -34.31
CA TYR A 154 -35.82 -24.08 -35.58
C TYR A 154 -34.86 -25.25 -35.76
N GLY A 155 -34.54 -26.04 -34.72
CA GLY A 155 -33.57 -27.13 -34.79
C GLY A 155 -33.94 -28.26 -35.75
N ASP A 156 -35.25 -28.53 -35.90
CA ASP A 156 -35.80 -29.45 -36.89
C ASP A 156 -36.42 -28.66 -38.07
N TYR A 157 -35.72 -28.53 -39.19
CA TYR A 157 -36.15 -27.68 -40.31
C TYR A 157 -36.17 -28.41 -41.66
N GLU A 158 -37.37 -28.58 -42.27
CA GLU A 158 -37.52 -29.18 -43.61
C GLU A 158 -36.85 -30.57 -43.77
N ASP A 159 -37.02 -31.44 -42.76
CA ASP A 159 -36.40 -32.78 -42.64
C ASP A 159 -34.88 -32.78 -42.37
N LEU A 160 -34.30 -31.63 -42.03
CA LEU A 160 -32.93 -31.46 -41.51
C LEU A 160 -32.93 -31.27 -40.00
N GLU A 161 -31.83 -31.67 -39.37
CA GLU A 161 -31.51 -31.38 -37.98
C GLU A 161 -30.22 -30.56 -37.94
N TRP A 162 -30.21 -29.47 -37.19
CA TRP A 162 -29.02 -28.67 -36.90
C TRP A 162 -29.03 -28.19 -35.46
N ASP A 163 -27.85 -27.88 -34.96
CA ASP A 163 -27.66 -27.31 -33.63
C ASP A 163 -27.40 -25.81 -33.76
N ILE A 164 -28.19 -25.00 -33.06
CA ILE A 164 -27.99 -23.56 -32.96
C ILE A 164 -27.29 -23.30 -31.62
N SER A 165 -26.16 -22.61 -31.64
CA SER A 165 -25.45 -22.19 -30.42
C SER A 165 -25.34 -20.68 -30.36
N LEU A 166 -25.60 -20.11 -29.18
CA LEU A 166 -25.48 -18.69 -28.90
C LEU A 166 -24.35 -18.42 -27.91
N SER A 167 -23.66 -17.29 -28.10
CA SER A 167 -22.72 -16.78 -27.11
C SER A 167 -22.59 -15.27 -27.25
N GLY A 168 -21.95 -14.60 -26.30
CA GLY A 168 -21.76 -13.15 -26.35
C GLY A 168 -22.27 -12.46 -25.09
N ASP A 169 -22.83 -11.27 -25.24
CA ASP A 169 -23.41 -10.49 -24.15
C ASP A 169 -24.68 -9.73 -24.61
N GLU A 170 -25.22 -8.84 -23.77
CA GLU A 170 -26.47 -8.13 -24.05
C GLU A 170 -26.41 -7.19 -25.27
N ASP A 171 -25.21 -6.82 -25.73
CA ASP A 171 -24.96 -5.88 -26.82
C ASP A 171 -24.41 -6.57 -28.09
N ASP A 172 -23.71 -7.70 -27.97
CA ASP A 172 -23.13 -8.42 -29.11
C ASP A 172 -23.36 -9.94 -28.96
N ILE A 173 -24.16 -10.54 -29.86
CA ILE A 173 -24.54 -11.95 -29.89
C ILE A 173 -23.87 -12.66 -31.09
N SER A 174 -23.17 -13.75 -30.82
CA SER A 174 -22.63 -14.67 -31.82
C SER A 174 -23.54 -15.88 -31.99
N VAL A 175 -23.83 -16.24 -33.24
CA VAL A 175 -24.72 -17.35 -33.60
C VAL A 175 -23.97 -18.37 -34.46
N GLU A 176 -23.99 -19.63 -34.07
CA GLU A 176 -23.47 -20.74 -34.88
C GLU A 176 -24.63 -21.69 -35.20
N ILE A 177 -24.87 -21.94 -36.49
CA ILE A 177 -25.84 -22.94 -36.97
C ILE A 177 -25.03 -24.09 -37.57
N ALA A 178 -24.91 -25.18 -36.81
CA ALA A 178 -24.04 -26.30 -37.13
C ALA A 178 -24.84 -27.48 -37.67
N ILE A 179 -24.49 -27.97 -38.86
CA ILE A 179 -25.14 -29.12 -39.51
C ILE A 179 -24.14 -30.26 -39.64
N ASP A 180 -24.58 -31.50 -39.44
CA ASP A 180 -23.77 -32.68 -39.72
C ASP A 180 -23.92 -33.07 -41.21
N PHE A 181 -22.93 -32.72 -42.04
CA PHE A 181 -22.98 -33.05 -43.47
C PHE A 181 -22.77 -34.55 -43.75
N ASP A 182 -22.23 -35.34 -42.82
CA ASP A 182 -22.16 -36.80 -43.02
C ASP A 182 -23.58 -37.40 -43.10
N ASP A 183 -24.56 -36.80 -42.42
CA ASP A 183 -25.95 -37.28 -42.36
C ASP A 183 -26.93 -36.45 -43.21
N TYR A 184 -26.68 -35.15 -43.41
CA TYR A 184 -27.67 -34.19 -43.92
C TYR A 184 -27.21 -33.32 -45.12
N GLU A 185 -26.07 -33.63 -45.75
CA GLU A 185 -25.53 -32.83 -46.89
C GLU A 185 -26.53 -32.71 -48.07
N ASP A 186 -27.20 -33.81 -48.46
CA ASP A 186 -28.10 -33.82 -49.61
C ASP A 186 -29.34 -32.94 -49.35
N GLU A 187 -29.94 -33.07 -48.16
CA GLU A 187 -31.08 -32.28 -47.71
C GLU A 187 -30.74 -30.79 -47.58
N PHE A 188 -29.52 -30.46 -47.11
CA PHE A 188 -29.07 -29.06 -47.01
C PHE A 188 -28.90 -28.46 -48.40
N ASN A 189 -28.35 -29.22 -49.34
CA ASN A 189 -28.19 -28.80 -50.73
C ASN A 189 -29.52 -28.59 -51.47
N ASP A 190 -30.61 -29.23 -51.01
CA ASP A 190 -31.96 -29.03 -51.53
C ASP A 190 -32.61 -27.73 -51.03
N LEU A 191 -32.09 -27.13 -49.94
CA LEU A 191 -32.57 -25.83 -49.46
C LEU A 191 -32.23 -24.70 -50.43
N THR A 192 -33.22 -23.83 -50.66
CA THR A 192 -33.01 -22.62 -51.45
C THR A 192 -32.42 -21.50 -50.59
N LYS A 193 -31.60 -20.63 -51.19
CA LYS A 193 -31.13 -19.40 -50.51
C LYS A 193 -32.27 -18.57 -49.91
N SER A 194 -33.47 -18.60 -50.48
CA SER A 194 -34.63 -17.91 -49.91
C SER A 194 -35.15 -18.54 -48.61
N GLN A 195 -35.05 -19.87 -48.47
CA GLN A 195 -35.38 -20.56 -47.22
C GLN A 195 -34.35 -20.23 -46.13
N LEU A 196 -33.05 -20.31 -46.45
CA LEU A 196 -31.97 -19.94 -45.51
C LEU A 196 -32.08 -18.48 -45.05
N LYS A 197 -32.32 -17.55 -45.99
CA LYS A 197 -32.57 -16.13 -45.65
C LYS A 197 -33.78 -15.94 -44.74
N LYS A 198 -34.81 -16.77 -44.91
CA LYS A 198 -35.99 -16.70 -44.05
C LYS A 198 -35.65 -17.20 -42.64
N LEU A 199 -35.00 -18.35 -42.52
CA LEU A 199 -34.54 -18.88 -41.25
C LEU A 199 -33.70 -17.84 -40.48
N VAL A 200 -32.65 -17.33 -41.11
CA VAL A 200 -31.76 -16.33 -40.51
C VAL A 200 -32.54 -15.10 -40.04
N LYS A 201 -33.52 -14.64 -40.82
CA LYS A 201 -34.40 -13.54 -40.38
C LYS A 201 -35.19 -13.86 -39.12
N GLU A 202 -35.80 -15.04 -39.03
CA GLU A 202 -36.59 -15.40 -37.86
C GLU A 202 -35.67 -15.52 -36.62
N ILE A 203 -34.51 -16.17 -36.75
CA ILE A 203 -33.51 -16.26 -35.68
C ILE A 203 -33.05 -14.87 -35.22
N CYS A 204 -32.66 -13.98 -36.13
CA CYS A 204 -32.24 -12.62 -35.76
C CYS A 204 -33.35 -11.83 -35.08
N ASN A 205 -34.60 -11.98 -35.52
CA ASN A 205 -35.74 -11.30 -34.88
C ASN A 205 -35.99 -11.83 -33.47
N ASP A 206 -35.89 -13.14 -33.26
CA ASP A 206 -36.10 -13.74 -31.93
C ASP A 206 -34.97 -13.32 -30.97
N ILE A 207 -33.74 -13.20 -31.48
CA ILE A 207 -32.63 -12.61 -30.72
C ILE A 207 -32.94 -11.16 -30.35
N TRP A 208 -33.40 -10.32 -31.28
CA TRP A 208 -33.77 -8.94 -30.98
C TRP A 208 -35.01 -8.79 -30.09
N ASP A 209 -35.92 -9.76 -30.07
CA ASP A 209 -37.05 -9.75 -29.14
C ASP A 209 -36.59 -9.89 -27.68
N GLU A 210 -35.48 -10.60 -27.43
CA GLU A 210 -34.86 -10.73 -26.11
C GLU A 210 -33.77 -9.67 -25.86
N PHE A 211 -32.96 -9.34 -26.87
CA PHE A 211 -31.83 -8.42 -26.83
C PHE A 211 -32.00 -7.32 -27.89
N GLU A 212 -32.88 -6.35 -27.60
CA GLU A 212 -33.40 -5.32 -28.53
C GLU A 212 -32.35 -4.61 -29.39
N ASP A 213 -31.19 -4.30 -28.81
CA ASP A 213 -30.14 -3.49 -29.45
C ASP A 213 -28.88 -4.31 -29.79
N ALA A 214 -28.95 -5.65 -29.72
CA ALA A 214 -27.77 -6.49 -29.92
C ALA A 214 -27.31 -6.53 -31.38
N ASN A 215 -26.01 -6.40 -31.62
CA ASN A 215 -25.42 -6.78 -32.91
C ASN A 215 -25.33 -8.30 -32.99
N ILE A 216 -25.53 -8.84 -34.18
CA ILE A 216 -25.50 -10.27 -34.42
C ILE A 216 -24.39 -10.59 -35.41
N ASP A 217 -23.50 -11.50 -35.04
CA ASP A 217 -22.49 -12.09 -35.92
C ASP A 217 -22.77 -13.59 -36.04
N GLY A 218 -23.11 -14.06 -37.24
CA GLY A 218 -23.66 -15.39 -37.44
C GLY A 218 -22.97 -16.21 -38.52
N GLU A 219 -22.85 -17.51 -38.28
CA GLU A 219 -22.26 -18.47 -39.23
C GLU A 219 -23.13 -19.73 -39.36
N ILE A 220 -23.20 -20.25 -40.58
CA ILE A 220 -23.74 -21.58 -40.88
C ILE A 220 -22.56 -22.44 -41.31
N ILE A 221 -22.31 -23.53 -40.59
CA ILE A 221 -21.12 -24.35 -40.77
C ILE A 221 -21.48 -25.83 -40.95
N ASP A 222 -20.60 -26.55 -41.65
CA ASP A 222 -20.52 -28.00 -41.53
C ASP A 222 -19.74 -28.36 -40.26
N SER A 223 -20.42 -28.98 -39.30
CA SER A 223 -19.86 -29.37 -38.00
C SER A 223 -18.77 -30.45 -38.09
N VAL A 224 -18.73 -31.23 -39.17
CA VAL A 224 -17.76 -32.32 -39.35
C VAL A 224 -16.41 -31.78 -39.80
N GLU A 225 -16.41 -30.87 -40.78
CA GLU A 225 -15.19 -30.27 -41.33
C GLU A 225 -14.86 -28.89 -40.74
N ASP A 226 -15.76 -28.29 -39.94
CA ASP A 226 -15.69 -26.90 -39.45
C ASP A 226 -15.62 -25.90 -40.63
N ASP A 227 -16.36 -26.22 -41.70
CA ASP A 227 -16.31 -25.53 -42.97
C ASP A 227 -17.48 -24.54 -43.10
N LEU A 228 -17.16 -23.25 -43.16
CA LEU A 228 -18.12 -22.17 -43.33
C LEU A 228 -18.90 -22.29 -44.65
N GLN A 229 -20.22 -22.38 -44.54
CA GLN A 229 -21.14 -22.43 -45.68
C GLN A 229 -21.70 -21.04 -46.00
N TYR A 230 -22.14 -20.32 -44.96
CA TYR A 230 -22.70 -18.98 -45.07
C TYR A 230 -22.37 -18.15 -43.83
N GLU A 231 -22.14 -16.85 -44.04
CA GLU A 231 -22.06 -15.86 -42.97
C GLU A 231 -23.29 -14.94 -43.01
N PHE A 232 -23.70 -14.44 -41.87
CA PHE A 232 -24.72 -13.41 -41.74
C PHE A 232 -24.41 -12.46 -40.59
N SER A 233 -24.99 -11.27 -40.64
CA SER A 233 -24.91 -10.32 -39.55
C SER A 233 -26.20 -9.52 -39.42
N GLY A 234 -26.45 -9.02 -38.22
CA GLY A 234 -27.57 -8.13 -37.90
C GLY A 234 -27.05 -6.89 -37.18
N ASP A 235 -27.50 -5.71 -37.62
CA ASP A 235 -27.20 -4.45 -36.94
C ASP A 235 -28.30 -4.15 -35.90
N GLY A 236 -27.91 -4.03 -34.64
CA GLY A 236 -28.85 -3.81 -33.53
C GLY A 236 -29.52 -2.43 -33.54
N ASP A 237 -28.94 -1.42 -34.20
CA ASP A 237 -29.48 -0.06 -34.22
C ASP A 237 -30.63 0.11 -35.23
N ASP A 238 -30.52 -0.53 -36.41
CA ASP A 238 -31.49 -0.39 -37.51
C ASP A 238 -32.22 -1.68 -37.89
N HIS A 239 -31.83 -2.81 -37.29
CA HIS A 239 -32.35 -4.16 -37.54
C HIS A 239 -32.21 -4.58 -39.01
N ASP A 240 -31.21 -4.03 -39.73
CA ASP A 240 -30.83 -4.51 -41.05
C ASP A 240 -30.05 -5.83 -40.93
N ILE A 241 -30.42 -6.83 -41.74
CA ILE A 241 -29.76 -8.14 -41.76
C ILE A 241 -29.01 -8.30 -43.08
N GLU A 242 -27.74 -8.67 -43.00
CA GLU A 242 -26.92 -9.07 -44.14
C GLU A 242 -26.71 -10.59 -44.14
N PHE A 243 -26.90 -11.24 -45.30
CA PHE A 243 -26.68 -12.67 -45.47
C PHE A 243 -25.83 -12.89 -46.73
N ASP A 244 -24.65 -13.49 -46.56
CA ASP A 244 -23.69 -13.80 -47.64
C ASP A 244 -23.41 -12.57 -48.52
N GLY A 245 -23.08 -11.44 -47.86
CA GLY A 245 -22.76 -10.17 -48.51
C GLY A 245 -23.95 -9.44 -49.15
N SER A 246 -25.19 -9.80 -48.79
CA SER A 246 -26.42 -9.20 -49.33
C SER A 246 -27.44 -8.91 -48.24
N THR A 247 -27.90 -7.65 -48.15
CA THR A 247 -29.01 -7.26 -47.26
C THR A 247 -30.31 -8.00 -47.62
N ILE A 248 -31.04 -8.47 -46.61
CA ILE A 248 -32.25 -9.28 -46.80
C ILE A 248 -33.47 -8.73 -46.10
#